data_AF-A0A344TG66-F1
#
_entry.id   AF-A0A344TG66-F1
#
_cell.length_a   1.000
_cell.length_b   1.000
_cell.length_c   1.000
_cell.angle_alpha   90.00
_cell.angle_beta   90.00
_cell.angle_gamma   90.00
#
_symmetry.space_group_name_H-M   'P 1'
#
loop_
_entity.id
_entity.type
_entity.pdbx_description
1 polymer ?
#
loop_
_entity_poly.entity_id
_entity_poly.type
_entity_poly.pdbx_seq_one_letter_code
_entity_poly.pdbx_strand_id
1 'polypeptide(L)'
;MKVFLSTTHFTFINHFGGPHFNKSLLKSRIEMMNKSKPKWMGVGKYFLFVAMLWLCAAFTKPYRAEIAAKIVEEVPELKEFAENKTTIKTTLKDAVFQETPLSKKTKITNVTLLTPVDNLVSQTKYVIFNEGNIEWILTPMIKPADFVAIQKEFHKINYVFSVTHIEYDPLSHHLLDAGLRIDRNEKGKSLAHEHFYPKFKIPVTGIYGKIDIKTGYATIGGRLSKSPLYQVALDDQKTADDWVGENREKYLEFELNEHRNTNTVHSLNYSLDNLNYISQTGVKNRFYFDKNRKLRFEEFTGRTELVIDGKTNQLSNAKKLLFSDITCINFHDFYPPSDTIRHYSVIAIYTKKFKKLP
;
A
#
# COMPACT_ATOMS: atom_id res chain seq x y z
N MET A 1 3.35 -45.13 -4.54
CA MET A 1 3.00 -45.11 -3.10
C MET A 1 3.83 -46.18 -2.43
N LYS A 2 4.90 -45.81 -1.70
CA LYS A 2 5.71 -46.80 -0.96
C LYS A 2 5.07 -46.99 0.41
N VAL A 3 4.61 -48.20 0.69
CA VAL A 3 4.12 -48.62 2.00
C VAL A 3 5.35 -48.75 2.90
N PHE A 4 5.44 -47.93 3.94
CA PHE A 4 6.49 -48.08 4.95
C PHE A 4 6.17 -49.28 5.84
N LEU A 5 7.21 -50.08 6.06
CA LEU A 5 7.20 -51.41 6.64
C LEU A 5 6.68 -51.44 8.09
N SER A 6 5.92 -52.51 8.36
CA SER A 6 5.66 -53.24 9.62
C SER A 6 6.24 -52.67 10.94
N THR A 7 5.36 -52.51 11.93
CA THR A 7 5.63 -51.99 13.28
C THR A 7 6.34 -52.95 14.24
N THR A 8 6.82 -54.12 13.81
CA THR A 8 7.33 -55.17 14.72
C THR A 8 8.84 -55.21 14.96
N HIS A 9 9.66 -54.34 14.34
CA HIS A 9 11.13 -54.44 14.45
C HIS A 9 11.87 -53.29 15.14
N PHE A 10 11.17 -52.42 15.89
CA PHE A 10 11.86 -51.41 16.72
C PHE A 10 11.86 -51.79 18.20
N THR A 11 12.81 -52.63 18.60
CA THR A 11 13.18 -52.83 20.01
C THR A 11 14.33 -51.88 20.36
N PHE A 12 14.00 -50.72 20.92
CA PHE A 12 14.98 -49.91 21.66
C PHE A 12 15.13 -50.49 23.07
N ILE A 13 16.32 -51.01 23.38
CA ILE A 13 16.72 -51.32 24.75
C ILE A 13 17.14 -49.98 25.38
N ASN A 14 16.37 -49.51 26.36
CA ASN A 14 16.73 -48.34 27.16
C ASN A 14 17.89 -48.71 28.09
N HIS A 15 19.06 -48.10 27.89
CA HIS A 15 20.05 -47.94 28.93
C HIS A 15 20.22 -46.44 29.16
N PHE A 16 20.11 -45.99 30.41
CA PHE A 16 20.14 -44.60 30.91
C PHE A 16 18.82 -43.80 30.92
N GLY A 17 18.11 -43.87 32.06
CA GLY A 17 17.83 -42.70 32.94
C GLY A 17 17.10 -41.45 32.41
N GLY A 18 16.35 -41.49 31.31
CA GLY A 18 15.52 -40.37 30.83
C GLY A 18 14.01 -40.66 30.84
N PRO A 19 13.13 -39.63 30.77
CA PRO A 19 11.69 -39.79 30.91
C PRO A 19 11.13 -40.69 29.80
N HIS A 20 10.31 -41.68 30.21
CA HIS A 20 9.69 -42.69 29.35
C HIS A 20 9.18 -42.10 28.03
N PHE A 21 9.85 -42.41 26.92
CA PHE A 21 9.38 -42.06 25.58
C PHE A 21 8.05 -42.79 25.34
N ASN A 22 6.95 -42.04 25.42
CA ASN A 22 5.61 -42.59 25.46
C ASN A 22 5.21 -43.10 24.06
N LYS A 23 5.29 -44.42 23.86
CA LYS A 23 4.96 -45.12 22.60
C LYS A 23 3.57 -44.74 22.03
N SER A 24 2.66 -44.26 22.89
CA SER A 24 1.33 -43.78 22.49
C SER A 24 1.36 -42.54 21.58
N LEU A 25 2.30 -41.61 21.77
CA LEU A 25 2.41 -40.39 20.97
C LEU A 25 2.88 -40.68 19.53
N LEU A 26 3.84 -41.60 19.38
CA LEU A 26 4.33 -42.00 18.06
C LEU A 26 3.24 -42.76 17.29
N LYS A 27 2.50 -43.64 17.97
CA LYS A 27 1.37 -44.39 17.40
C LYS A 27 0.26 -43.46 16.93
N SER A 28 -0.12 -42.47 17.73
CA SER A 28 -1.17 -41.50 17.38
C SER A 28 -0.79 -40.63 16.17
N ARG A 29 0.50 -40.29 16.02
CA ARG A 29 1.01 -39.52 14.88
C ARG A 29 0.98 -40.32 13.57
N ILE A 30 1.35 -41.61 13.61
CA ILE A 30 1.28 -42.50 12.45
C ILE A 30 -0.18 -42.76 12.05
N GLU A 31 -1.08 -42.92 13.03
CA GLU A 31 -2.51 -43.12 12.77
C GLU A 31 -3.16 -41.87 12.15
N MET A 32 -2.81 -40.66 12.62
CA MET A 32 -3.26 -39.41 11.97
C MET A 32 -2.73 -39.25 10.54
N MET A 33 -1.51 -39.72 10.26
CA MET A 33 -0.94 -39.68 8.90
C MET A 33 -1.61 -40.68 7.94
N ASN A 34 -2.22 -41.76 8.46
CA ASN A 34 -2.90 -42.78 7.65
C ASN A 34 -4.42 -42.57 7.51
N LYS A 35 -5.02 -41.55 8.14
CA LYS A 35 -6.45 -41.24 7.93
C LYS A 35 -6.68 -40.70 6.52
N SER A 36 -7.21 -41.53 5.64
CA SER A 36 -7.64 -41.12 4.29
C SER A 36 -8.77 -40.09 4.39
N LYS A 37 -8.53 -38.86 3.92
CA LYS A 37 -9.55 -37.82 3.86
C LYS A 37 -10.66 -38.24 2.89
N PRO A 38 -11.95 -38.31 3.31
CA PRO A 38 -13.04 -38.67 2.41
C PRO A 38 -13.24 -37.53 1.40
N LYS A 39 -12.94 -37.79 0.13
CA LYS A 39 -13.09 -36.84 -0.99
C LYS A 39 -14.53 -36.33 -1.17
N TRP A 40 -15.51 -37.04 -0.60
CA TRP A 40 -16.94 -36.77 -0.75
C TRP A 40 -17.45 -35.60 0.10
N MET A 41 -16.82 -35.30 1.24
CA MET A 41 -17.21 -34.18 2.10
C MET A 41 -16.87 -32.80 1.50
N GLY A 42 -15.99 -32.74 0.49
CA GLY A 42 -15.66 -31.52 -0.22
C GLY A 42 -16.79 -31.06 -1.15
N VAL A 43 -17.38 -31.99 -1.91
CA VAL A 43 -18.37 -31.68 -2.96
C VAL A 43 -19.66 -31.11 -2.36
N GLY A 44 -20.13 -31.65 -1.23
CA GLY A 44 -21.34 -31.16 -0.58
C GLY A 44 -21.25 -29.70 -0.09
N LYS A 45 -20.06 -29.26 0.35
CA LYS A 45 -19.85 -27.88 0.82
C LYS A 45 -19.96 -26.86 -0.31
N TYR A 46 -19.50 -27.19 -1.51
CA TYR A 46 -19.61 -26.30 -2.66
C TYR A 46 -21.06 -26.18 -3.16
N PHE A 47 -21.83 -27.26 -3.12
CA PHE A 47 -23.22 -27.24 -3.55
C PHE A 47 -24.10 -26.37 -2.64
N LEU A 48 -23.88 -26.45 -1.32
CA LEU A 48 -24.56 -25.59 -0.34
C LEU A 48 -24.23 -24.10 -0.56
N PHE A 49 -22.97 -23.79 -0.88
CA PHE A 49 -22.53 -22.43 -1.13
C PHE A 49 -23.16 -21.82 -2.41
N VAL A 50 -23.26 -22.60 -3.48
CA VAL A 50 -23.92 -22.18 -4.72
C VAL A 50 -25.41 -21.96 -4.52
N ALA A 51 -26.08 -22.83 -3.76
CA ALA A 51 -27.50 -22.66 -3.43
C ALA A 51 -27.75 -21.38 -2.61
N MET A 52 -26.86 -21.07 -1.67
CA MET A 52 -26.95 -19.85 -0.86
C MET A 52 -26.75 -18.58 -1.68
N LEU A 53 -25.80 -18.57 -2.63
CA LEU A 53 -25.64 -17.46 -3.58
C LEU A 53 -26.89 -17.25 -4.45
N TRP A 54 -27.52 -18.34 -4.89
CA TRP A 54 -28.75 -18.27 -5.68
C TRP A 54 -29.92 -17.69 -4.88
N LEU A 55 -30.05 -18.08 -3.61
CA LEU A 55 -31.03 -17.52 -2.69
C LEU A 55 -30.83 -16.01 -2.50
N CYS A 56 -29.59 -15.57 -2.24
CA CYS A 56 -29.25 -14.15 -2.13
C CYS A 56 -29.53 -13.36 -3.42
N ALA A 57 -29.30 -13.96 -4.59
CA ALA A 57 -29.63 -13.34 -5.88
C ALA A 57 -31.15 -13.21 -6.11
N ALA A 58 -31.95 -14.16 -5.61
CA ALA A 58 -33.41 -14.10 -5.72
C ALA A 58 -34.01 -12.96 -4.87
N PHE A 59 -33.48 -12.70 -3.67
CA PHE A 59 -33.96 -11.65 -2.79
C PHE A 59 -33.51 -10.22 -3.18
N THR A 60 -32.41 -10.08 -3.92
CA THR A 60 -31.91 -8.76 -4.36
C THR A 60 -32.60 -8.23 -5.62
N LYS A 61 -33.29 -9.09 -6.39
CA LYS A 61 -34.03 -8.66 -7.59
C LYS A 61 -35.21 -7.71 -7.32
N PRO A 62 -36.14 -7.98 -6.38
CA PRO A 62 -37.27 -7.08 -6.14
C PRO A 62 -36.83 -5.73 -5.55
N TYR A 63 -35.84 -5.72 -4.65
CA TYR A 63 -35.33 -4.50 -4.00
C TYR A 63 -34.66 -3.51 -4.97
N ARG A 64 -34.03 -3.99 -6.05
CA ARG A 64 -33.38 -3.11 -7.03
C ARG A 64 -34.39 -2.29 -7.85
N ALA A 65 -35.58 -2.82 -8.09
CA ALA A 65 -36.60 -2.12 -8.87
C ALA A 65 -37.22 -0.97 -8.07
N GLU A 66 -37.52 -1.22 -6.80
CA GLU A 66 -38.10 -0.21 -5.90
C GLU A 66 -37.12 0.93 -5.61
N ILE A 67 -35.85 0.61 -5.35
CA ILE A 67 -34.82 1.63 -5.09
C ILE A 67 -34.53 2.46 -6.35
N ALA A 68 -34.50 1.83 -7.53
CA ALA A 68 -34.30 2.55 -8.79
C ALA A 68 -35.47 3.51 -9.09
N ALA A 69 -36.71 3.09 -8.81
CA ALA A 69 -37.88 3.96 -8.96
C ALA A 69 -37.80 5.17 -8.02
N LYS A 70 -37.42 4.94 -6.75
CA LYS A 70 -37.32 6.01 -5.74
C LYS A 70 -36.22 7.03 -6.02
N ILE A 71 -35.08 6.58 -6.57
CA ILE A 71 -33.96 7.46 -6.95
C ILE A 71 -34.29 8.33 -8.18
N VAL A 72 -35.06 7.80 -9.15
CA VAL A 72 -35.49 8.55 -10.34
C VAL A 72 -36.56 9.60 -10.01
N GLU A 73 -37.33 9.39 -8.93
CA GLU A 73 -38.33 10.35 -8.44
C GLU A 73 -37.69 11.52 -7.67
N GLU A 74 -36.64 11.28 -6.88
CA GLU A 74 -35.95 12.31 -6.09
C GLU A 74 -34.99 13.19 -6.92
N VAL A 75 -34.53 12.73 -8.09
CA VAL A 75 -33.61 13.50 -8.95
C VAL A 75 -34.01 13.37 -10.44
N PRO A 76 -34.80 14.32 -10.99
CA PRO A 76 -35.33 14.21 -12.36
C PRO A 76 -34.26 14.32 -13.46
N GLU A 77 -33.04 14.75 -13.14
CA GLU A 77 -31.89 14.82 -14.07
C GLU A 77 -31.33 13.45 -14.47
N LEU A 78 -31.73 12.36 -13.79
CA LEU A 78 -31.29 10.99 -14.10
C LEU A 78 -32.19 10.25 -15.11
N LYS A 79 -33.26 10.88 -15.61
CA LYS A 79 -34.17 10.27 -16.61
C LYS A 79 -33.44 9.92 -17.92
N GLU A 80 -32.48 10.73 -18.35
CA GLU A 80 -31.72 10.47 -19.58
C GLU A 80 -30.80 9.23 -19.49
N PHE A 81 -30.40 8.83 -18.27
CA PHE A 81 -29.62 7.61 -18.05
C PHE A 81 -30.47 6.35 -17.84
N ALA A 82 -31.77 6.51 -17.55
CA ALA A 82 -32.68 5.39 -17.30
C ALA A 82 -33.28 4.79 -18.59
N GLU A 83 -33.41 5.60 -19.67
CA GLU A 83 -34.01 5.16 -20.93
C GLU A 83 -33.07 4.32 -21.81
N ASN A 84 -31.75 4.38 -21.60
CA ASN A 84 -30.80 3.54 -22.34
C ASN A 84 -30.62 2.18 -21.66
N LYS A 85 -31.65 1.34 -21.75
CA LYS A 85 -31.55 -0.07 -21.39
C LYS A 85 -31.96 -0.97 -22.55
N THR A 86 -30.97 -1.36 -23.35
CA THR A 86 -30.99 -2.66 -24.03
C THR A 86 -29.68 -3.41 -23.84
N THR A 87 -29.70 -4.25 -22.82
CA THR A 87 -29.14 -5.61 -22.78
C THR A 87 -27.66 -5.80 -23.11
N ILE A 88 -26.79 -5.79 -22.09
CA ILE A 88 -25.56 -6.59 -22.08
C ILE A 88 -25.58 -7.50 -20.86
N LYS A 89 -25.67 -8.81 -21.12
CA LYS A 89 -25.43 -9.87 -20.15
C LYS A 89 -23.99 -9.76 -19.65
N THR A 90 -23.86 -9.68 -18.34
CA THR A 90 -22.59 -9.72 -17.61
C THR A 90 -21.93 -11.09 -17.78
N THR A 91 -20.73 -11.12 -18.32
CA THR A 91 -19.73 -12.12 -17.95
C THR A 91 -18.44 -11.37 -17.64
N LEU A 92 -18.08 -11.35 -16.36
CA LEU A 92 -16.84 -10.78 -15.83
C LEU A 92 -15.66 -11.60 -16.38
N LYS A 93 -14.89 -11.00 -17.28
CA LYS A 93 -13.49 -11.33 -17.55
C LYS A 93 -12.74 -10.01 -17.69
N ASP A 94 -11.64 -9.92 -16.97
CA ASP A 94 -10.45 -9.10 -17.14
C ASP A 94 -10.63 -7.75 -17.86
N ALA A 95 -10.25 -6.67 -17.18
CA ALA A 95 -10.14 -5.35 -17.77
C ALA A 95 -9.11 -5.34 -18.91
N VAL A 96 -9.56 -5.74 -20.09
CA VAL A 96 -8.98 -5.40 -21.38
C VAL A 96 -9.44 -3.98 -21.67
N PHE A 97 -8.48 -3.06 -21.78
CA PHE A 97 -8.73 -1.73 -22.33
C PHE A 97 -9.44 -1.90 -23.68
N GLN A 98 -10.62 -1.30 -23.82
CA GLN A 98 -11.34 -1.25 -25.09
C GLN A 98 -10.47 -0.57 -26.14
N GLU A 99 -10.13 -1.33 -27.18
CA GLU A 99 -9.74 -0.78 -28.48
C GLU A 99 -10.88 0.10 -29.00
N THR A 100 -10.59 1.37 -29.25
CA THR A 100 -11.50 2.31 -29.91
C THR A 100 -11.91 1.76 -31.29
N PRO A 101 -13.20 1.77 -31.68
CA PRO A 101 -13.63 1.23 -32.96
C PRO A 101 -13.09 2.07 -34.13
N LEU A 102 -12.46 1.39 -35.09
CA LEU A 102 -12.34 1.91 -36.46
C LEU A 102 -13.76 2.21 -36.99
N SER A 103 -14.07 3.47 -37.28
CA SER A 103 -14.57 3.90 -38.60
C SER A 103 -15.04 5.36 -38.59
N LYS A 104 -14.26 6.22 -39.24
CA LYS A 104 -14.68 6.92 -40.47
C LYS A 104 -13.44 7.46 -41.17
N LYS A 105 -13.23 7.03 -42.41
CA LYS A 105 -12.16 7.48 -43.30
C LYS A 105 -12.18 9.01 -43.41
N THR A 106 -11.34 9.67 -42.64
CA THR A 106 -10.85 11.00 -42.99
C THR A 106 -9.40 10.80 -43.42
N LYS A 107 -9.11 11.18 -44.66
CA LYS A 107 -7.76 11.19 -45.23
C LYS A 107 -6.94 12.17 -44.40
N ILE A 108 -6.30 11.70 -43.33
CA ILE A 108 -5.28 12.47 -42.63
C ILE A 108 -4.02 12.27 -43.44
N THR A 109 -3.72 13.29 -44.24
CA THR A 109 -2.44 13.47 -44.91
C THR A 109 -1.32 13.18 -43.92
N ASN A 110 -0.37 12.33 -44.32
CA ASN A 110 0.87 12.09 -43.60
C ASN A 110 1.52 13.45 -43.29
N VAL A 111 1.42 13.91 -42.06
CA VAL A 111 2.28 14.97 -41.55
C VAL A 111 3.35 14.27 -40.72
N THR A 112 4.37 13.81 -41.41
CA THR A 112 5.68 13.57 -40.81
C THR A 112 6.23 14.93 -40.39
N LEU A 113 5.89 15.38 -39.18
CA LEU A 113 6.64 16.45 -38.52
C LEU A 113 7.59 15.78 -37.54
N LEU A 114 8.72 15.32 -38.06
CA LEU A 114 9.94 15.19 -37.27
C LEU A 114 10.45 16.61 -37.02
N THR A 115 9.80 17.33 -36.11
CA THR A 115 10.44 18.51 -35.52
C THR A 115 11.74 18.04 -34.89
N PRO A 116 12.89 18.68 -35.18
CA PRO A 116 14.13 18.35 -34.50
C PRO A 116 13.90 18.48 -32.99
N VAL A 117 14.22 17.42 -32.26
CA VAL A 117 13.98 17.29 -30.80
C VAL A 117 14.52 18.50 -30.03
N ASP A 118 15.60 19.09 -30.52
CA ASP A 118 16.28 20.23 -29.92
C ASP A 118 15.40 21.50 -29.86
N ASN A 119 14.25 21.54 -30.56
CA ASN A 119 13.28 22.63 -30.51
C ASN A 119 12.00 22.28 -29.73
N LEU A 120 11.90 21.09 -29.14
CA LEU A 120 10.72 20.69 -28.37
C LEU A 120 10.75 21.32 -26.97
N VAL A 121 9.69 22.04 -26.64
CA VAL A 121 9.46 22.56 -25.28
C VAL A 121 8.36 21.73 -24.62
N SER A 122 8.67 21.23 -23.43
CA SER A 122 7.71 20.48 -22.61
C SER A 122 6.63 21.39 -22.04
N GLN A 123 5.39 20.92 -22.00
CA GLN A 123 4.27 21.63 -21.37
C GLN A 123 4.04 21.20 -19.92
N THR A 124 4.87 20.30 -19.39
CA THR A 124 4.79 19.80 -18.02
C THR A 124 6.14 19.96 -17.31
N LYS A 125 6.09 20.26 -16.01
CA LYS A 125 7.30 20.33 -15.16
C LYS A 125 8.00 18.97 -14.98
N TYR A 126 7.34 17.88 -15.36
CA TYR A 126 7.81 16.51 -15.15
C TYR A 126 8.62 15.92 -16.31
N VAL A 127 8.73 16.64 -17.43
CA VAL A 127 9.44 16.18 -18.63
C VAL A 127 10.30 17.32 -19.17
N ILE A 128 11.50 17.00 -19.63
CA ILE A 128 12.37 17.93 -20.36
C ILE A 128 12.91 17.25 -21.62
N PHE A 129 13.08 18.03 -22.69
CA PHE A 129 13.82 17.62 -23.88
C PHE A 129 15.20 18.28 -23.82
N ASN A 130 16.26 17.48 -23.96
CA ASN A 130 17.63 17.97 -23.87
C ASN A 130 18.57 17.19 -24.78
N GLU A 131 19.21 17.86 -25.73
CA GLU A 131 20.28 17.31 -26.60
C GLU A 131 19.92 15.96 -27.23
N GLY A 132 18.75 15.86 -27.89
CA GLY A 132 18.27 14.60 -28.46
C GLY A 132 17.81 13.55 -27.45
N ASN A 133 17.64 13.90 -26.17
CA ASN A 133 17.06 13.05 -25.14
C ASN A 133 15.72 13.60 -24.65
N ILE A 134 14.89 12.71 -24.14
CA ILE A 134 13.78 13.05 -23.24
C ILE A 134 14.14 12.54 -21.84
N GLU A 135 14.10 13.42 -20.85
CA GLU A 135 14.22 13.05 -19.44
C GLU A 135 12.88 13.31 -18.77
N TRP A 136 12.51 12.45 -17.83
CA TRP A 136 11.22 12.53 -17.15
C TRP A 136 11.32 12.06 -15.70
N ILE A 137 10.38 12.51 -14.90
CA ILE A 137 10.30 12.14 -13.48
C ILE A 137 8.84 11.96 -13.04
N LEU A 138 8.57 10.97 -12.20
CA LEU A 138 7.35 10.91 -11.39
C LEU A 138 7.70 11.22 -9.94
N THR A 139 7.00 12.15 -9.32
CA THR A 139 7.21 12.59 -7.94
C THR A 139 6.08 12.11 -7.03
N PRO A 140 6.21 12.21 -5.69
CA PRO A 140 5.11 11.92 -4.77
C PRO A 140 3.81 12.66 -5.10
N MET A 141 3.91 13.89 -5.59
CA MET A 141 2.78 14.78 -5.76
C MET A 141 2.09 14.63 -7.12
N ILE A 142 2.48 13.64 -7.92
CA ILE A 142 1.94 13.44 -9.25
C ILE A 142 0.45 13.04 -9.21
N LYS A 143 -0.35 13.69 -10.04
CA LYS A 143 -1.78 13.46 -10.15
C LYS A 143 -2.14 12.70 -11.44
N PRO A 144 -3.34 12.12 -11.53
CA PRO A 144 -3.83 11.47 -12.75
C PRO A 144 -3.71 12.35 -14.01
N ALA A 145 -3.95 13.66 -13.88
CA ALA A 145 -3.83 14.62 -14.98
C ALA A 145 -2.38 14.78 -15.48
N ASP A 146 -1.40 14.65 -14.61
CA ASP A 146 0.02 14.79 -14.96
C ASP A 146 0.50 13.59 -15.77
N PHE A 147 0.00 12.38 -15.50
CA PHE A 147 0.28 11.21 -16.35
C PHE A 147 -0.19 11.43 -17.78
N VAL A 148 -1.39 12.00 -17.96
CA VAL A 148 -1.91 12.34 -19.30
C VAL A 148 -1.03 13.39 -19.98
N ALA A 149 -0.52 14.37 -19.22
CA ALA A 149 0.42 15.36 -19.76
C ALA A 149 1.73 14.71 -20.20
N ILE A 150 2.32 13.83 -19.38
CA ILE A 150 3.54 13.08 -19.71
C ILE A 150 3.32 12.22 -20.96
N GLN A 151 2.18 11.53 -21.05
CA GLN A 151 1.83 10.74 -22.23
C GLN A 151 1.83 11.59 -23.50
N LYS A 152 1.24 12.79 -23.46
CA LYS A 152 1.25 13.71 -24.61
C LYS A 152 2.67 14.11 -25.02
N GLU A 153 3.57 14.33 -24.06
CA GLU A 153 4.97 14.65 -24.35
C GLU A 153 5.70 13.50 -25.06
N PHE A 154 5.48 12.25 -24.64
CA PHE A 154 6.07 11.07 -25.29
C PHE A 154 5.52 10.85 -26.70
N HIS A 155 4.26 11.18 -26.95
CA HIS A 155 3.68 11.07 -28.30
C HIS A 155 4.37 12.00 -29.31
N LYS A 156 4.89 13.17 -28.88
CA LYS A 156 5.62 14.10 -29.75
C LYS A 156 6.84 13.48 -30.41
N ILE A 157 7.44 12.47 -29.77
CA ILE A 157 8.65 11.79 -30.23
C ILE A 157 8.37 10.35 -30.72
N ASN A 158 7.11 9.98 -30.95
CA ASN A 158 6.67 8.66 -31.39
C ASN A 158 6.90 7.52 -30.37
N TYR A 159 6.79 7.83 -29.08
CA TYR A 159 6.82 6.86 -27.98
C TYR A 159 5.47 6.79 -27.26
N VAL A 160 5.22 5.65 -26.61
CA VAL A 160 4.07 5.39 -25.75
C VAL A 160 4.54 5.25 -24.32
N PHE A 161 4.00 6.08 -23.43
CA PHE A 161 4.19 5.97 -21.99
C PHE A 161 2.95 5.31 -21.37
N SER A 162 3.10 4.10 -20.86
CA SER A 162 2.01 3.31 -20.28
C SER A 162 2.19 3.16 -18.78
N VAL A 163 1.10 3.42 -18.04
CA VAL A 163 1.04 3.17 -16.60
C VAL A 163 0.24 1.90 -16.36
N THR A 164 0.90 0.90 -15.79
CA THR A 164 0.33 -0.45 -15.58
C THR A 164 -0.41 -0.59 -14.26
N HIS A 165 0.07 0.09 -13.22
CA HIS A 165 -0.60 0.22 -11.94
C HIS A 165 -0.16 1.52 -11.25
N ILE A 166 -0.99 1.99 -10.32
CA ILE A 166 -0.74 3.16 -9.49
C ILE A 166 -1.23 2.81 -8.08
N GLU A 167 -0.39 3.06 -7.08
CA GLU A 167 -0.76 2.98 -5.67
C GLU A 167 -0.53 4.34 -5.03
N TYR A 168 -1.59 4.89 -4.45
CA TYR A 168 -1.53 6.08 -3.62
C TYR A 168 -1.51 5.67 -2.15
N ASP A 169 -1.09 6.60 -1.30
CA ASP A 169 -1.13 6.41 0.14
C ASP A 169 -2.58 6.25 0.67
N PRO A 170 -2.76 5.80 1.92
CA PRO A 170 -4.08 5.59 2.49
C PRO A 170 -4.99 6.83 2.48
N LEU A 171 -4.43 8.04 2.43
CA LEU A 171 -5.17 9.31 2.32
C LEU A 171 -5.32 9.80 0.87
N SER A 172 -4.84 9.04 -0.12
CA SER A 172 -4.90 9.36 -1.55
C SER A 172 -4.27 10.73 -1.90
N HIS A 173 -3.27 11.14 -1.15
CA HIS A 173 -2.56 12.40 -1.28
C HIS A 173 -1.26 12.30 -2.08
N HIS A 174 -0.48 11.23 -1.92
CA HIS A 174 0.82 11.06 -2.55
C HIS A 174 1.02 9.66 -3.11
N LEU A 175 1.81 9.58 -4.18
CA LEU A 175 2.16 8.35 -4.87
C LEU A 175 3.09 7.49 -4.00
N LEU A 176 2.70 6.23 -3.80
CA LEU A 176 3.53 5.20 -3.15
C LEU A 176 4.18 4.28 -4.17
N ASP A 177 3.48 3.95 -5.25
CA ASP A 177 3.97 3.03 -6.26
C ASP A 177 3.38 3.34 -7.64
N ALA A 178 4.14 3.06 -8.68
CA ALA A 178 3.66 3.10 -10.05
C ALA A 178 4.46 2.11 -10.92
N GLY A 179 3.76 1.25 -11.66
CA GLY A 179 4.38 0.38 -12.65
C GLY A 179 4.37 1.02 -14.02
N LEU A 180 5.53 1.09 -14.67
CA LEU A 180 5.69 1.86 -15.89
C LEU A 180 6.19 0.99 -17.03
N ARG A 181 5.71 1.30 -18.23
CA ARG A 181 6.15 0.67 -19.47
C ARG A 181 6.30 1.72 -20.55
N ILE A 182 7.44 1.68 -21.25
CA ILE A 182 7.74 2.59 -22.36
C ILE A 182 7.98 1.76 -23.62
N ASP A 183 7.17 2.03 -24.64
CA ASP A 183 7.27 1.40 -25.96
C ASP A 183 7.52 2.46 -27.03
N ARG A 184 8.19 2.08 -28.12
CA ARG A 184 8.20 2.87 -29.35
C ARG A 184 6.98 2.48 -30.19
N ASN A 185 6.32 3.43 -30.85
CA ASN A 185 5.13 3.18 -31.69
C ASN A 185 5.39 2.28 -32.91
N GLU A 186 6.65 1.92 -33.18
CA GLU A 186 7.03 0.97 -34.21
C GLU A 186 6.97 -0.46 -33.65
N LYS A 187 6.24 -1.34 -34.34
CA LYS A 187 5.89 -2.71 -33.92
C LYS A 187 6.95 -3.42 -33.05
N GLY A 188 6.66 -3.51 -31.75
CA GLY A 188 6.95 -4.71 -30.95
C GLY A 188 8.19 -4.71 -30.05
N LYS A 189 8.87 -3.58 -29.80
CA LYS A 189 9.97 -3.55 -28.81
C LYS A 189 9.60 -2.67 -27.61
N SER A 190 9.31 -3.32 -26.48
CA SER A 190 9.35 -2.68 -25.16
C SER A 190 10.80 -2.32 -24.86
N LEU A 191 11.05 -1.07 -24.50
CA LEU A 191 12.40 -0.54 -24.32
C LEU A 191 12.80 -0.51 -22.85
N ALA A 192 11.83 -0.34 -21.95
CA ALA A 192 12.05 -0.45 -20.51
C ALA A 192 10.74 -0.81 -19.79
N HIS A 193 10.87 -1.65 -18.77
CA HIS A 193 9.80 -2.07 -17.88
C HIS A 193 10.36 -2.12 -16.46
N GLU A 194 9.72 -1.43 -15.53
CA GLU A 194 10.13 -1.46 -14.12
C GLU A 194 8.91 -1.53 -13.21
N HIS A 195 9.02 -2.39 -12.21
CA HIS A 195 8.13 -2.43 -11.06
C HIS A 195 8.87 -1.79 -9.91
N PHE A 196 8.34 -0.69 -9.39
CA PHE A 196 8.77 -0.20 -8.11
C PHE A 196 8.10 -1.06 -7.04
N TYR A 197 8.82 -1.36 -5.98
CA TYR A 197 8.26 -1.98 -4.78
C TYR A 197 8.69 -1.08 -3.65
N PRO A 198 7.85 -0.14 -3.20
CA PRO A 198 8.21 0.70 -2.08
C PRO A 198 8.43 -0.20 -0.85
N LYS A 199 9.57 -0.01 -0.18
CA LYS A 199 9.74 -0.53 1.18
C LYS A 199 8.93 0.36 2.10
N PHE A 200 7.70 -0.07 2.39
CA PHE A 200 6.76 0.50 3.37
C PHE A 200 6.40 1.98 3.17
N LYS A 201 5.19 2.26 2.64
CA LYS A 201 4.38 3.49 2.83
C LYS A 201 5.12 4.83 3.00
N ILE A 202 6.26 5.00 2.34
CA ILE A 202 7.03 6.23 2.27
C ILE A 202 6.77 6.79 0.88
N PRO A 203 6.52 8.10 0.74
CA PRO A 203 6.36 8.71 -0.57
C PRO A 203 7.53 8.35 -1.50
N VAL A 204 7.24 8.09 -2.77
CA VAL A 204 8.31 7.75 -3.74
C VAL A 204 9.30 8.91 -3.85
N THR A 205 10.60 8.68 -3.63
CA THR A 205 11.61 9.77 -3.67
C THR A 205 11.82 10.41 -5.06
N GLY A 206 11.07 9.96 -6.07
CA GLY A 206 11.21 10.35 -7.46
C GLY A 206 11.61 9.15 -8.32
N ILE A 207 10.74 8.76 -9.26
CA ILE A 207 11.03 7.76 -10.29
C ILE A 207 11.55 8.50 -11.51
N TYR A 208 12.84 8.36 -11.79
CA TYR A 208 13.49 9.03 -12.91
C TYR A 208 13.68 8.09 -14.10
N GLY A 209 13.50 8.61 -15.30
CA GLY A 209 13.90 7.92 -16.52
C GLY A 209 14.41 8.85 -17.61
N LYS A 210 15.11 8.25 -18.57
CA LYS A 210 15.72 8.94 -19.71
C LYS A 210 15.63 8.08 -20.95
N ILE A 211 15.33 8.69 -22.09
CA ILE A 211 15.40 8.05 -23.40
C ILE A 211 16.30 8.87 -24.30
N ASP A 212 17.31 8.22 -24.88
CA ASP A 212 18.05 8.74 -26.01
C ASP A 212 17.28 8.43 -27.29
N ILE A 213 16.81 9.48 -27.95
CA ILE A 213 15.90 9.36 -29.09
C ILE A 213 16.63 8.83 -30.34
N LYS A 214 17.94 9.08 -30.46
CA LYS A 214 18.75 8.62 -31.59
C LYS A 214 19.00 7.12 -31.50
N THR A 215 19.42 6.65 -30.33
CA THR A 215 19.72 5.22 -30.12
C THR A 215 18.47 4.39 -29.80
N GLY A 216 17.40 5.05 -29.35
CA GLY A 216 16.20 4.38 -28.83
C GLY A 216 16.42 3.73 -27.47
N TYR A 217 17.54 4.01 -26.80
CA TYR A 217 17.85 3.44 -25.49
C TYR A 217 17.04 4.15 -24.40
N ALA A 218 16.29 3.39 -23.61
CA ALA A 218 15.48 3.89 -22.50
C ALA A 218 15.98 3.34 -21.16
N THR A 219 15.97 4.18 -20.13
CA THR A 219 16.25 3.79 -18.74
C THR A 219 15.14 4.25 -17.82
N ILE A 220 14.85 3.42 -16.83
CA ILE A 220 14.03 3.72 -15.66
C ILE A 220 14.92 3.40 -14.44
N GLY A 221 14.89 4.23 -13.40
CA GLY A 221 15.68 4.00 -12.18
C GLY A 221 17.12 4.56 -12.19
N GLY A 222 17.38 5.66 -12.93
CA GLY A 222 18.71 6.27 -13.08
C GLY A 222 19.13 7.30 -12.00
N ARG A 223 20.35 7.84 -12.13
CA ARG A 223 20.85 8.93 -11.25
C ARG A 223 20.15 10.26 -11.54
N LEU A 224 19.09 10.55 -10.79
CA LEU A 224 18.34 11.79 -10.89
C LEU A 224 19.16 13.05 -10.56
N SER A 225 20.16 12.97 -9.69
CA SER A 225 20.90 14.14 -9.16
C SER A 225 21.67 14.99 -10.19
N LYS A 226 21.80 14.52 -11.43
CA LYS A 226 22.41 15.28 -12.54
C LYS A 226 21.39 15.93 -13.46
N SER A 227 20.10 15.63 -13.31
CA SER A 227 19.03 16.16 -14.15
C SER A 227 18.48 17.47 -13.57
N PRO A 228 18.09 18.45 -14.41
CA PRO A 228 17.32 19.62 -13.99
C PRO A 228 16.01 19.26 -13.24
N LEU A 229 15.46 18.06 -13.50
CA LEU A 229 14.26 17.54 -12.83
C LEU A 229 14.49 17.19 -11.35
N TYR A 230 15.75 17.15 -10.88
CA TYR A 230 16.05 16.83 -9.49
C TYR A 230 15.41 17.81 -8.50
N GLN A 231 15.38 19.11 -8.83
CA GLN A 231 14.80 20.10 -7.93
C GLN A 231 13.29 19.91 -7.78
N VAL A 232 12.59 19.54 -8.87
CA VAL A 232 11.15 19.23 -8.84
C VAL A 232 10.86 18.06 -7.89
N ALA A 233 11.73 17.05 -7.90
CA ALA A 233 11.63 15.91 -7.00
C ALA A 233 11.79 16.31 -5.54
N LEU A 234 12.80 17.14 -5.24
CA LEU A 234 13.08 17.59 -3.88
C LEU A 234 11.95 18.44 -3.32
N ASP A 235 11.40 19.36 -4.12
CA ASP A 235 10.32 20.25 -3.71
C ASP A 235 9.02 19.46 -3.48
N ASP A 236 8.68 18.55 -4.39
CA ASP A 236 7.50 17.68 -4.25
C ASP A 236 7.68 16.68 -3.08
N GLN A 237 8.88 16.13 -2.85
CA GLN A 237 9.17 15.26 -1.71
C GLN A 237 9.02 15.99 -0.39
N LYS A 238 9.59 17.19 -0.26
CA LYS A 238 9.45 18.00 0.94
C LYS A 238 7.97 18.28 1.24
N THR A 239 7.20 18.63 0.21
CA THR A 239 5.75 18.86 0.34
C THR A 239 5.03 17.61 0.86
N ALA A 240 5.37 16.43 0.34
CA ALA A 240 4.81 15.17 0.81
C ALA A 240 5.20 14.84 2.25
N ASP A 241 6.48 15.02 2.61
CA ASP A 241 6.99 14.77 3.97
C ASP A 241 6.34 15.70 5.00
N ASP A 242 6.21 17.00 4.68
CA ASP A 242 5.54 17.99 5.51
C ASP A 242 4.06 17.59 5.72
N TRP A 243 3.36 17.19 4.66
CA TRP A 243 1.96 16.75 4.74
C TRP A 243 1.79 15.47 5.58
N VAL A 244 2.67 14.50 5.42
CA VAL A 244 2.70 13.27 6.23
C VAL A 244 2.91 13.62 7.70
N GLY A 245 3.86 14.50 8.01
CA GLY A 245 4.12 14.97 9.37
C GLY A 245 2.93 15.70 10.00
N GLU A 246 2.21 16.51 9.23
CA GLU A 246 1.01 17.23 9.68
C GLU A 246 -0.22 16.34 9.89
N ASN A 247 -0.31 15.24 9.15
CA ASN A 247 -1.44 14.31 9.19
C ASN A 247 -1.09 12.96 9.83
N ARG A 248 0.02 12.89 10.58
CA ARG A 248 0.58 11.61 11.06
C ARG A 248 -0.42 10.78 11.87
N GLU A 249 -1.27 11.42 12.67
CA GLU A 249 -2.35 10.76 13.41
C GLU A 249 -3.25 9.89 12.51
N LYS A 250 -3.70 10.44 11.38
CA LYS A 250 -4.58 9.71 10.46
C LYS A 250 -3.84 8.51 9.86
N TYR A 251 -2.58 8.68 9.47
CA TYR A 251 -1.77 7.56 8.99
C TYR A 251 -1.59 6.48 10.06
N LEU A 252 -1.40 6.88 11.32
CA LEU A 252 -1.29 5.95 12.43
C LEU A 252 -2.60 5.16 12.62
N GLU A 253 -3.77 5.79 12.50
CA GLU A 253 -5.06 5.09 12.53
C GLU A 253 -5.17 4.03 11.42
N PHE A 254 -4.74 4.35 10.19
CA PHE A 254 -4.69 3.39 9.09
C PHE A 254 -3.72 2.23 9.36
N GLU A 255 -2.51 2.52 9.86
CA GLU A 255 -1.53 1.51 10.25
C GLU A 255 -2.07 0.58 11.34
N LEU A 256 -2.68 1.14 12.38
CA LEU A 256 -3.25 0.37 13.48
C LEU A 256 -4.38 -0.54 12.99
N ASN A 257 -5.25 -0.05 12.12
CA ASN A 257 -6.35 -0.85 11.57
C ASN A 257 -5.84 -2.01 10.68
N GLU A 258 -4.84 -1.75 9.84
CA GLU A 258 -4.23 -2.79 9.00
C GLU A 258 -3.53 -3.87 9.84
N HIS A 259 -2.74 -3.47 10.83
CA HIS A 259 -2.00 -4.40 11.68
C HIS A 259 -2.88 -5.13 12.70
N ARG A 260 -4.01 -4.55 13.12
CA ARG A 260 -5.03 -5.25 13.93
C ARG A 260 -5.61 -6.44 13.18
N ASN A 261 -5.85 -6.30 11.88
CA ASN A 261 -6.38 -7.41 11.06
C ASN A 261 -5.39 -8.57 10.90
N THR A 262 -4.10 -8.32 11.10
CA THR A 262 -3.03 -9.31 10.97
C THR A 262 -2.45 -9.77 12.32
N ASN A 263 -2.96 -9.27 13.45
CA ASN A 263 -2.43 -9.50 14.81
C ASN A 263 -0.93 -9.18 14.96
N THR A 264 -0.43 -8.19 14.22
CA THR A 264 1.00 -7.81 14.21
C THR A 264 1.29 -6.52 14.97
N VAL A 265 0.31 -5.99 15.70
CA VAL A 265 0.45 -4.80 16.55
C VAL A 265 0.14 -5.12 18.01
N HIS A 266 1.02 -4.66 18.90
CA HIS A 266 0.77 -4.62 20.33
C HIS A 266 0.58 -3.16 20.76
N SER A 267 -0.54 -2.85 21.42
CA SER A 267 -0.86 -1.48 21.84
C SER A 267 -1.03 -1.39 23.35
N LEU A 268 -0.39 -0.41 23.98
CA LEU A 268 -0.53 -0.09 25.39
C LEU A 268 -0.96 1.36 25.55
N ASN A 269 -2.02 1.59 26.31
CA ASN A 269 -2.52 2.92 26.65
C ASN A 269 -2.20 3.23 28.12
N TYR A 270 -1.62 4.39 28.35
CA TYR A 270 -1.39 4.96 29.67
C TYR A 270 -2.30 6.16 29.87
N SER A 271 -3.44 5.92 30.51
CA SER A 271 -4.35 6.97 30.96
C SER A 271 -3.73 7.81 32.08
N LEU A 272 -4.36 8.93 32.43
CA LEU A 272 -3.88 9.83 33.49
C LEU A 272 -3.63 9.12 34.82
N ASP A 273 -4.47 8.16 35.20
CA ASP A 273 -4.30 7.38 36.43
C ASP A 273 -3.07 6.48 36.36
N ASN A 274 -2.83 5.84 35.21
CA ASN A 274 -1.63 5.05 35.00
C ASN A 274 -0.38 5.93 35.00
N LEU A 275 -0.45 7.13 34.42
CA LEU A 275 0.66 8.08 34.42
C LEU A 275 0.94 8.61 35.82
N ASN A 276 -0.08 8.88 36.63
CA ASN A 276 0.06 9.27 38.04
C ASN A 276 0.80 8.18 38.82
N TYR A 277 0.38 6.93 38.65
CA TYR A 277 1.06 5.78 39.25
C TYR A 277 2.53 5.70 38.83
N ILE A 278 2.83 5.79 37.53
CA ILE A 278 4.21 5.75 37.00
C ILE A 278 5.05 6.91 37.56
N SER A 279 4.46 8.10 37.71
CA SER A 279 5.16 9.26 38.30
C SER A 279 5.59 9.04 39.75
N GLN A 280 4.97 8.08 40.45
CA GLN A 280 5.30 7.70 41.83
C GLN A 280 6.22 6.47 41.88
N THR A 281 6.05 5.51 40.97
CA THR A 281 6.76 4.22 41.03
C THR A 281 8.03 4.15 40.19
N GLY A 282 8.28 5.12 39.30
CA GLY A 282 9.49 5.17 38.47
C GLY A 282 9.28 4.69 37.03
N VAL A 283 10.20 3.88 36.51
CA VAL A 283 10.24 3.54 35.07
C VAL A 283 9.21 2.47 34.70
N LYS A 284 8.46 2.71 33.63
CA LYS A 284 7.63 1.70 32.96
C LYS A 284 7.77 1.84 31.45
N ASN A 285 7.97 0.73 30.74
CA ASN A 285 8.15 0.72 29.27
C ASN A 285 9.13 1.78 28.77
N ARG A 286 10.29 1.90 29.45
CA ARG A 286 11.37 2.81 29.09
C ARG A 286 10.98 4.30 29.14
N PHE A 287 9.89 4.67 29.80
CA PHE A 287 9.59 6.06 30.11
C PHE A 287 9.33 6.26 31.60
N TYR A 288 9.58 7.48 32.07
CA TYR A 288 9.39 7.87 33.47
C TYR A 288 9.27 9.40 33.58
N PHE A 289 8.92 9.86 34.77
CA PHE A 289 8.96 11.28 35.11
C PHE A 289 10.13 11.54 36.06
N ASP A 290 10.93 12.56 35.78
CA ASP A 290 12.01 12.96 36.70
C ASP A 290 11.47 13.69 37.94
N LYS A 291 12.37 14.08 38.86
CA LYS A 291 12.00 14.80 40.10
C LYS A 291 11.24 16.10 39.83
N ASN A 292 11.41 16.70 38.66
CA ASN A 292 10.70 17.91 38.24
C ASN A 292 9.41 17.60 37.46
N ARG A 293 8.96 16.34 37.49
CA ARG A 293 7.82 15.81 36.73
C ARG A 293 7.96 16.01 35.21
N LYS A 294 9.18 16.09 34.68
CA LYS A 294 9.42 16.14 33.23
C LYS A 294 9.47 14.75 32.65
N LEU A 295 8.88 14.56 31.48
CA LEU A 295 8.89 13.28 30.77
C LEU A 295 10.32 12.92 30.33
N ARG A 296 10.71 11.69 30.62
CA ARG A 296 11.99 11.10 30.25
C ARG A 296 11.76 9.76 29.57
N PHE A 297 12.70 9.43 28.70
CA PHE A 297 12.77 8.17 28.01
C PHE A 297 14.16 7.60 28.19
N GLU A 298 14.22 6.31 28.47
CA GLU A 298 15.44 5.51 28.32
C GLU A 298 15.73 5.31 26.83
N GLU A 299 16.90 4.76 26.53
CA GLU A 299 17.28 4.49 25.15
C GLU A 299 16.39 3.39 24.56
N PHE A 300 15.83 3.67 23.38
CA PHE A 300 15.02 2.70 22.65
C PHE A 300 15.90 1.83 21.77
N THR A 301 15.69 0.52 21.82
CA THR A 301 16.29 -0.42 20.88
C THR A 301 15.44 -0.46 19.61
N GLY A 302 15.92 0.12 18.52
CA GLY A 302 15.25 0.11 17.20
C GLY A 302 14.62 1.44 16.79
N ARG A 303 13.93 1.44 15.64
CA ARG A 303 13.29 2.64 15.09
C ARG A 303 12.05 3.00 15.93
N THR A 304 12.11 4.14 16.62
CA THR A 304 11.00 4.67 17.42
C THR A 304 10.60 6.03 16.89
N GLU A 305 9.33 6.17 16.54
CA GLU A 305 8.73 7.44 16.16
C GLU A 305 7.98 8.04 17.36
N LEU A 306 8.10 9.35 17.53
CA LEU A 306 7.33 10.10 18.52
C LEU A 306 6.30 10.96 17.82
N VAL A 307 5.05 10.82 18.23
CA VAL A 307 3.93 11.62 17.76
C VAL A 307 3.41 12.40 18.96
N ILE A 308 3.36 13.74 18.87
CA ILE A 308 2.79 14.58 19.92
C ILE A 308 1.64 15.35 19.29
N ASP A 309 0.45 15.25 19.87
CA ASP A 309 -0.76 15.94 19.41
C ASP A 309 -1.00 15.74 17.90
N GLY A 310 -0.83 14.50 17.47
CA GLY A 310 -1.06 14.05 16.10
C GLY A 310 0.05 14.39 15.09
N LYS A 311 1.16 15.00 15.51
CA LYS A 311 2.28 15.38 14.63
C LYS A 311 3.57 14.65 14.99
N THR A 312 4.36 14.26 13.99
CA THR A 312 5.69 13.70 14.21
C THR A 312 6.60 14.72 14.90
N ASN A 313 7.34 14.26 15.91
CA ASN A 313 8.14 15.11 16.78
C ASN A 313 9.50 14.49 17.11
N GLN A 314 10.45 15.34 17.47
CA GLN A 314 11.74 14.91 17.99
C GLN A 314 11.68 14.57 19.48
N LEU A 315 12.56 13.66 19.92
CA LEU A 315 12.72 13.30 21.33
C LEU A 315 13.01 14.51 22.24
N SER A 316 13.72 15.51 21.71
CA SER A 316 14.01 16.77 22.41
C SER A 316 12.74 17.54 22.78
N ASN A 317 11.70 17.49 21.96
CA ASN A 317 10.41 18.13 22.23
C ASN A 317 9.61 17.35 23.27
N ALA A 318 9.56 16.02 23.16
CA ALA A 318 8.88 15.18 24.14
C ALA A 318 9.47 15.34 25.55
N LYS A 319 10.81 15.48 25.67
CA LYS A 319 11.52 15.72 26.93
C LYS A 319 11.25 17.08 27.59
N LYS A 320 10.57 18.01 26.90
CA LYS A 320 10.13 19.30 27.46
C LYS A 320 8.76 19.20 28.13
N LEU A 321 7.99 18.14 27.86
CA LEU A 321 6.64 17.98 28.40
C LEU A 321 6.68 17.72 29.91
N LEU A 322 5.82 18.42 30.63
CA LEU A 322 5.55 18.17 32.04
C LEU A 322 4.39 17.19 32.17
N PHE A 323 4.38 16.43 33.26
CA PHE A 323 3.24 15.60 33.63
C PHE A 323 1.91 16.37 33.57
N SER A 324 1.90 17.64 34.03
CA SER A 324 0.72 18.50 34.05
C SER A 324 0.11 18.75 32.67
N ASP A 325 0.89 18.59 31.62
CA ASP A 325 0.51 18.92 30.25
C ASP A 325 0.01 17.70 29.50
N ILE A 326 0.27 16.49 29.99
CA ILE A 326 -0.03 15.22 29.32
C ILE A 326 -1.39 14.69 29.79
N THR A 327 -2.19 14.21 28.85
CA THR A 327 -3.46 13.53 29.11
C THR A 327 -3.30 12.02 29.04
N CYS A 328 -2.63 11.51 28.00
CA CYS A 328 -2.32 10.09 27.87
C CYS A 328 -1.07 9.85 27.01
N ILE A 329 -0.51 8.64 27.13
CA ILE A 329 0.58 8.15 26.28
C ILE A 329 0.19 6.78 25.73
N ASN A 330 0.24 6.60 24.43
CA ASN A 330 0.01 5.35 23.74
C ASN A 330 1.32 4.82 23.16
N PHE A 331 1.58 3.53 23.37
CA PHE A 331 2.66 2.80 22.74
C PHE A 331 2.08 1.82 21.74
N HIS A 332 2.58 1.86 20.52
CA HIS A 332 2.24 0.94 19.45
C HIS A 332 3.52 0.27 18.96
N ASP A 333 3.63 -1.03 19.20
CA ASP A 333 4.77 -1.84 18.76
C ASP A 333 4.34 -2.69 17.56
N PHE A 334 5.05 -2.54 16.45
CA PHE A 334 4.76 -3.23 15.20
C PHE A 334 5.76 -4.35 14.95
N TYR A 335 5.24 -5.53 14.67
CA TYR A 335 6.01 -6.76 14.45
C TYR A 335 5.87 -7.23 13.01
N PRO A 336 6.92 -7.79 12.38
CA PRO A 336 6.78 -8.48 11.11
C PRO A 336 5.88 -9.72 11.28
N PRO A 337 5.14 -10.15 10.24
CA PRO A 337 4.30 -11.35 10.31
C PRO A 337 5.03 -12.64 10.69
N SER A 338 6.35 -12.70 10.44
CA SER A 338 7.18 -13.89 10.63
C SER A 338 8.20 -13.79 11.76
N ASP A 339 8.22 -12.70 12.52
CA ASP A 339 9.27 -12.44 13.51
C ASP A 339 8.71 -11.90 14.82
N THR A 340 9.32 -12.31 15.92
CA THR A 340 9.09 -11.75 17.27
C THR A 340 9.92 -10.51 17.55
N ILE A 341 10.88 -10.19 16.67
CA ILE A 341 11.68 -8.98 16.77
C ILE A 341 10.86 -7.78 16.30
N ARG A 342 10.77 -6.79 17.19
CA ARG A 342 10.10 -5.51 16.97
C ARG A 342 10.71 -4.79 15.76
N HIS A 343 9.88 -4.45 14.78
CA HIS A 343 10.32 -3.76 13.55
C HIS A 343 10.42 -2.24 13.77
N TYR A 344 9.36 -1.63 14.30
CA TYR A 344 9.35 -0.23 14.72
C TYR A 344 8.31 0.00 15.83
N SER A 345 8.45 1.11 16.56
CA SER A 345 7.47 1.54 17.56
C SER A 345 7.01 2.96 17.30
N VAL A 346 5.76 3.26 17.61
CA VAL A 346 5.21 4.62 17.64
C VAL A 346 4.77 4.93 19.06
N ILE A 347 5.26 6.05 19.60
CA ILE A 347 4.86 6.56 20.90
C ILE A 347 4.04 7.82 20.64
N ALA A 348 2.72 7.73 20.83
CA ALA A 348 1.80 8.84 20.67
C ALA A 348 1.50 9.47 22.04
N ILE A 349 1.82 10.75 22.20
CA ILE A 349 1.62 11.53 23.42
C ILE A 349 0.56 12.58 23.14
N TYR A 350 -0.50 12.58 23.93
CA TYR A 350 -1.59 13.54 23.81
C TYR A 350 -1.55 14.50 24.98
N THR A 351 -1.48 15.79 24.67
CA THR A 351 -1.45 16.87 25.66
C THR A 351 -2.85 17.42 25.91
N LYS A 352 -3.02 18.17 26.99
CA LYS A 352 -4.27 18.88 27.31
C LYS A 352 -4.65 19.94 26.28
N LYS A 353 -3.70 20.38 25.45
CA LYS A 353 -3.98 21.33 24.36
C LYS A 353 -4.66 20.65 23.17
N PHE A 354 -4.56 19.33 23.08
CA PHE A 354 -5.14 18.57 22.00
C PHE A 354 -6.65 18.40 22.22
N LYS A 355 -7.44 19.00 21.33
CA LYS A 355 -8.90 19.09 21.47
C LYS A 355 -9.63 17.79 21.14
N LYS A 356 -8.98 16.84 20.46
CA LYS A 356 -9.53 15.52 20.17
C LYS A 356 -8.92 14.51 21.13
N LEU A 357 -9.64 14.10 22.16
CA LEU A 357 -9.19 12.96 22.94
C LEU A 357 -9.40 11.69 22.07
N PRO A 358 -8.39 10.80 21.98
CA PRO A 358 -8.51 9.54 21.24
C PRO A 358 -9.52 8.57 21.87
#